data_AF-A0A2U9Q3V9-F1
#
_entry.id   AF-A0A2U9Q3V9-F1
#
_cell.length_a   1.000
_cell.length_b   1.000
_cell.length_c   1.000
_cell.angle_alpha   90.00
_cell.angle_beta   90.00
_cell.angle_gamma   90.00
#
_symmetry.space_group_name_H-M   'P 1'
#
loop_
_entity.id
_entity.type
_entity.pdbx_description
1 polymer ?
#
loop_
_entity_poly.entity_id
_entity_poly.type
_entity_poly.pdbx_seq_one_letter_code
_entity_poly.pdbx_strand_id
1 'polypeptide(L)'
;LYANSSIGLFGALAVKPSGLSFEQAMQTRVFQPLKLNHTWINVPPAEEKNYAWGYREGKAVHVSPGALDAETYGVKSTIEDMACWVRSNMNPRDINDKTLQQGIQLAQSRYWQTGDMYQGLGWEMLDWPVNPDSIINGSGNKIALAAHPVKAITPPTPAVRASWVHK
;
A
#
# COMPACT_ATOMS: atom_id res chain seq x y z
N LEU A 1 -3.13 1.02 16.30
CA LEU A 1 -2.15 2.12 16.20
C LEU A 1 -1.39 1.95 14.89
N TYR A 2 -1.44 2.93 14.00
CA TYR A 2 -0.65 2.91 12.76
C TYR A 2 0.84 3.11 13.05
N ALA A 3 1.72 2.35 12.38
CA ALA A 3 3.16 2.46 12.61
C ALA A 3 4.00 1.97 11.42
N ASN A 4 4.87 2.84 10.89
CA ASN A 4 5.87 2.47 9.87
C ASN A 4 6.80 1.36 10.37
N SER A 5 7.24 1.42 11.64
CA SER A 5 8.10 0.38 12.23
C SER A 5 7.45 -1.00 12.26
N SER A 6 6.11 -1.09 12.27
CA SER A 6 5.39 -2.36 12.27
C SER A 6 5.30 -2.95 10.86
N ILE A 7 4.66 -2.25 9.92
CA ILE A 7 4.49 -2.76 8.55
C ILE A 7 5.82 -2.83 7.78
N GLY A 8 6.77 -1.94 8.12
CA GLY A 8 8.11 -1.97 7.56
C GLY A 8 8.88 -3.22 7.97
N LEU A 9 8.81 -3.59 9.25
CA LEU A 9 9.42 -4.84 9.72
C LEU A 9 8.75 -6.06 9.09
N PHE A 10 7.42 -6.03 8.92
CA PHE A 10 6.70 -7.07 8.19
C PHE A 10 7.24 -7.23 6.76
N GLY A 11 7.38 -6.14 6.00
CA GLY A 11 7.92 -6.17 4.64
C GLY A 11 9.35 -6.73 4.59
N ALA A 12 10.23 -6.24 5.47
CA ALA A 12 11.62 -6.67 5.54
C ALA A 12 11.76 -8.17 5.86
N LEU A 13 10.88 -8.70 6.72
CA LEU A 13 10.87 -10.13 7.07
C LEU A 13 10.20 -11.00 6.00
N ALA A 14 9.15 -10.51 5.34
CA ALA A 14 8.38 -11.26 4.35
C ALA A 14 9.24 -11.71 3.14
N VAL A 15 10.27 -10.94 2.80
CA VAL A 15 11.15 -11.26 1.66
C VAL A 15 12.31 -12.20 2.02
N LYS A 16 12.69 -12.31 3.31
CA LYS A 16 13.86 -13.10 3.74
C LYS A 16 13.89 -14.55 3.22
N PRO A 17 12.79 -15.33 3.23
CA PRO A 17 12.81 -16.71 2.72
C PRO A 17 13.18 -16.82 1.23
N SER A 18 13.03 -15.73 0.47
CA SER A 18 13.38 -15.71 -0.95
C SER A 18 14.85 -15.45 -1.23
N GLY A 19 15.61 -14.96 -0.24
CA GLY A 19 16.98 -14.48 -0.41
C GLY A 19 17.12 -13.18 -1.20
N LEU A 20 16.02 -12.56 -1.63
CA LEU A 20 16.02 -11.27 -2.33
C LEU A 20 16.07 -10.10 -1.35
N SER A 21 16.62 -8.96 -1.79
CA SER A 21 16.35 -7.69 -1.13
C SER A 21 14.87 -7.30 -1.29
N PHE A 22 14.37 -6.42 -0.42
CA PHE A 22 12.99 -5.93 -0.54
C PHE A 22 12.73 -5.27 -1.90
N GLU A 23 13.66 -4.44 -2.37
CA GLU A 23 13.56 -3.80 -3.68
C GLU A 23 13.53 -4.79 -4.84
N GLN A 24 14.40 -5.81 -4.84
CA GLN A 24 14.40 -6.85 -5.86
C GLN A 24 13.10 -7.65 -5.85
N ALA A 25 12.58 -7.99 -4.68
CA ALA A 25 11.31 -8.70 -4.54
C ALA A 25 10.15 -7.85 -5.08
N MET A 26 10.06 -6.57 -4.73
CA MET A 26 9.04 -5.66 -5.23
C MET A 26 9.12 -5.49 -6.75
N GLN A 27 10.33 -5.28 -7.29
CA GLN A 27 10.55 -5.12 -8.72
C GLN A 27 10.09 -6.36 -9.50
N THR A 28 10.56 -7.54 -9.09
CA THR A 28 10.37 -8.79 -9.86
C THR A 28 9.01 -9.44 -9.64
N ARG A 29 8.39 -9.26 -8.47
CA ARG A 29 7.15 -9.95 -8.10
C ARG A 29 5.91 -9.08 -8.19
N VAL A 30 6.06 -7.75 -8.18
CA VAL A 30 4.93 -6.82 -8.19
C VAL A 30 5.00 -5.88 -9.39
N PHE A 31 6.08 -5.09 -9.52
CA PHE A 31 6.13 -4.03 -10.53
C PHE A 31 6.19 -4.60 -11.95
N GLN A 32 7.12 -5.52 -12.23
CA GLN A 32 7.27 -6.13 -13.56
C GLN A 32 6.02 -6.91 -14.01
N PRO A 33 5.41 -7.80 -13.19
CA PRO A 33 4.22 -8.54 -13.62
C PRO A 33 3.00 -7.64 -13.91
N LEU A 34 2.88 -6.51 -13.20
CA LEU A 34 1.83 -5.51 -13.44
C LEU A 34 2.22 -4.46 -14.49
N LYS A 35 3.41 -4.58 -15.09
CA LYS A 35 3.95 -3.64 -16.09
C LYS A 35 4.04 -2.20 -15.57
N LEU A 36 4.38 -2.04 -14.30
CA LEU A 36 4.66 -0.75 -13.67
C LEU A 36 6.11 -0.36 -13.99
N ASN A 37 6.33 0.10 -15.22
CA ASN A 37 7.66 0.30 -15.78
C ASN A 37 8.33 1.61 -15.34
N HIS A 38 7.57 2.51 -14.70
CA HIS A 38 8.03 3.78 -14.17
C HIS A 38 7.68 3.90 -12.67
N THR A 39 7.87 2.80 -11.95
CA THR A 39 7.67 2.69 -10.50
C THR A 39 8.93 2.17 -9.84
N TRP A 40 9.44 2.90 -8.85
CA TRP A 40 10.77 2.72 -8.28
C TRP A 40 10.77 2.86 -6.77
N ILE A 41 11.64 2.10 -6.09
CA ILE A 41 12.03 2.41 -4.70
C ILE A 41 13.19 3.39 -4.72
N ASN A 42 14.28 3.03 -5.41
CA ASN A 42 15.37 3.93 -5.76
C ASN A 42 15.23 4.41 -7.21
N VAL A 43 15.02 5.71 -7.39
CA VAL A 43 14.88 6.31 -8.74
C VAL A 43 16.24 6.24 -9.45
N PRO A 44 16.33 5.60 -10.63
CA PRO A 44 17.60 5.49 -11.36
C PRO A 44 17.98 6.83 -12.02
N PRO A 45 19.26 7.06 -12.35
CA PRO A 45 19.72 8.30 -12.99
C PRO A 45 18.97 8.68 -14.27
N ALA A 46 18.55 7.68 -15.06
CA ALA A 46 17.79 7.90 -16.29
C ALA A 46 16.40 8.53 -16.05
N GLU A 47 15.86 8.40 -14.85
CA GLU A 47 14.52 8.87 -14.45
C GLU A 47 14.58 10.11 -13.56
N GLU A 48 15.77 10.58 -13.14
CA GLU A 48 15.91 11.75 -12.25
C GLU A 48 15.25 13.01 -12.82
N LYS A 49 15.28 13.20 -14.15
CA LYS A 49 14.61 14.32 -14.83
C LYS A 49 13.08 14.30 -14.71
N ASN A 50 12.50 13.12 -14.46
CA ASN A 50 11.07 12.90 -14.30
C ASN A 50 10.66 12.88 -12.81
N TYR A 51 11.62 12.89 -11.88
CA TYR A 51 11.36 12.86 -10.45
C TYR A 51 11.04 14.27 -9.94
N ALA A 52 9.75 14.51 -9.69
CA ALA A 52 9.28 15.80 -9.23
C ALA A 52 9.81 16.14 -7.84
N TRP A 53 10.16 17.42 -7.65
CA TRP A 53 10.43 17.98 -6.33
C TRP A 53 9.13 18.09 -5.54
N GLY A 54 9.16 17.60 -4.29
CA GLY A 54 8.17 17.99 -3.29
C GLY A 54 8.45 19.41 -2.79
N TYR A 55 7.45 20.09 -2.25
CA TYR A 55 7.62 21.41 -1.66
C TYR A 55 7.10 21.43 -0.23
N ARG A 56 7.99 21.75 0.72
CA ARG A 56 7.64 21.93 2.12
C ARG A 56 8.13 23.30 2.58
N GLU A 57 7.21 24.13 3.07
CA GLU A 57 7.52 25.50 3.51
C GLU A 57 8.27 26.30 2.41
N GLY A 58 7.84 26.12 1.15
CA GLY A 58 8.43 26.77 -0.02
C GLY A 58 9.77 26.20 -0.50
N LYS A 59 10.33 25.19 0.18
CA LYS A 59 11.61 24.57 -0.19
C LYS A 59 11.41 23.29 -0.97
N ALA A 60 12.15 23.15 -2.07
CA ALA A 60 12.20 21.92 -2.86
C ALA A 60 12.88 20.81 -2.04
N VAL A 61 12.23 19.65 -1.92
CA VAL A 61 12.69 18.50 -1.12
C VAL A 61 12.44 17.18 -1.85
N HIS A 62 13.36 16.24 -1.65
CA HIS A 62 13.11 14.80 -1.81
C HIS A 62 13.13 14.13 -0.44
N VAL A 63 12.48 12.96 -0.34
CA VAL A 63 12.48 12.17 0.89
C VAL A 63 13.92 11.81 1.29
N SER A 64 14.25 11.97 2.57
CA SER A 64 15.56 11.57 3.10
C SER A 64 15.60 10.06 3.37
N PRO A 65 16.77 9.40 3.25
CA PRO A 65 16.91 8.00 3.62
C PRO A 65 16.56 7.74 5.08
N GLY A 66 16.00 6.58 5.38
CA GLY A 66 15.61 6.19 6.73
C GLY A 66 15.50 4.67 6.90
N ALA A 67 15.60 4.19 8.14
CA ALA A 67 15.39 2.77 8.40
C ALA A 67 13.95 2.38 7.98
N LEU A 68 13.85 1.30 7.20
CA LEU A 68 12.59 0.77 6.66
C LEU A 68 11.86 1.72 5.70
N ASP A 69 12.56 2.67 5.07
CA ASP A 69 11.96 3.62 4.13
C ASP A 69 11.33 2.90 2.92
N ALA A 70 12.07 1.99 2.27
CA ALA A 70 11.63 1.19 1.13
C ALA A 70 10.32 0.44 1.42
N GLU A 71 10.20 -0.14 2.61
CA GLU A 71 9.06 -0.96 3.02
C GLU A 71 7.82 -0.16 3.43
N THR A 72 7.95 1.14 3.69
CA THR A 72 6.88 1.92 4.35
C THR A 72 6.43 3.15 3.57
N TYR A 73 7.36 3.92 2.99
CA TYR A 73 7.07 5.18 2.29
C TYR A 73 8.01 5.45 1.10
N GLY A 74 8.71 4.42 0.63
CA GLY A 74 9.82 4.55 -0.30
C GLY A 74 9.46 4.45 -1.78
N VAL A 75 8.21 4.21 -2.16
CA VAL A 75 7.83 4.05 -3.58
C VAL A 75 7.59 5.40 -4.25
N LYS A 76 8.09 5.56 -5.48
CA LYS A 76 7.84 6.68 -6.39
C LYS A 76 7.29 6.11 -7.69
N SER A 77 6.27 6.74 -8.25
CA SER A 77 5.54 6.20 -9.41
C SER A 77 4.94 7.33 -10.25
N THR A 78 4.57 7.00 -11.49
CA THR A 78 3.83 7.89 -12.39
C THR A 78 2.33 7.72 -12.23
N ILE A 79 1.55 8.66 -12.75
CA ILE A 79 0.09 8.55 -12.73
C ILE A 79 -0.42 7.36 -13.56
N GLU A 80 0.27 7.01 -14.65
CA GLU A 80 -0.08 5.88 -15.51
C GLU A 80 0.09 4.54 -14.79
N ASP A 81 1.24 4.38 -14.12
CA ASP A 81 1.52 3.19 -13.32
C ASP A 81 0.59 3.10 -12.11
N MET A 82 0.31 4.22 -11.42
CA MET A 82 -0.66 4.22 -10.32
C MET A 82 -2.08 3.89 -10.78
N ALA A 83 -2.50 4.33 -11.98
CA ALA A 83 -3.77 3.90 -12.56
C ALA A 83 -3.76 2.40 -12.89
N CYS A 84 -2.63 1.85 -13.37
CA CYS A 84 -2.45 0.42 -13.56
C CYS A 84 -2.55 -0.36 -12.23
N TRP A 85 -1.92 0.15 -11.17
CA TRP A 85 -1.99 -0.40 -9.81
C TRP A 85 -3.42 -0.44 -9.28
N VAL A 86 -4.18 0.65 -9.44
CA VAL A 86 -5.59 0.73 -9.05
C VAL A 86 -6.42 -0.29 -9.83
N ARG A 87 -6.29 -0.37 -11.16
CA ARG A 87 -7.02 -1.37 -11.97
C ARG A 87 -6.71 -2.81 -11.54
N SER A 88 -5.44 -3.10 -11.26
CA SER A 88 -5.00 -4.41 -10.79
C SER A 88 -5.61 -4.78 -9.44
N ASN A 89 -5.79 -3.80 -8.55
CA ASN A 89 -6.46 -3.99 -7.26
C ASN A 89 -7.99 -4.06 -7.36
N MET A 90 -8.59 -3.36 -8.32
CA MET A 90 -10.05 -3.41 -8.58
C MET A 90 -10.49 -4.73 -9.21
N ASN A 91 -9.67 -5.30 -10.11
CA ASN A 91 -9.96 -6.57 -10.76
C ASN A 91 -8.73 -7.49 -10.81
N PRO A 92 -8.35 -8.11 -9.67
CA PRO A 92 -7.17 -8.99 -9.61
C PRO A 92 -7.27 -10.24 -10.50
N ARG A 93 -8.47 -10.57 -11.02
CA ARG A 93 -8.68 -11.73 -11.89
C ARG A 93 -7.99 -11.59 -13.25
N ASP A 94 -7.65 -10.36 -13.66
CA ASP A 94 -6.96 -10.09 -14.93
C ASP A 94 -5.44 -10.29 -14.82
N ILE A 95 -4.93 -10.60 -13.62
CA ILE A 95 -3.51 -10.83 -13.36
C ILE A 95 -3.17 -12.29 -13.69
N ASN A 96 -2.22 -12.47 -14.60
CA ASN A 96 -1.79 -13.80 -15.04
C ASN A 96 -0.98 -14.55 -13.97
N ASP A 97 -0.13 -13.84 -13.22
CA ASP A 97 0.62 -14.44 -12.11
C ASP A 97 -0.34 -14.80 -10.96
N LYS A 98 -0.46 -16.11 -10.68
CA LYS A 98 -1.42 -16.63 -9.71
C LYS A 98 -1.09 -16.25 -8.27
N THR A 99 0.19 -16.14 -7.94
CA THR A 99 0.61 -15.77 -6.58
C THR A 99 0.39 -14.29 -6.34
N LEU A 100 0.64 -13.43 -7.32
CA LEU A 100 0.34 -12.01 -7.25
C LEU A 100 -1.16 -11.75 -7.22
N GLN A 101 -1.93 -12.44 -8.06
CA GLN A 101 -3.40 -12.40 -8.04
C GLN A 101 -3.92 -12.72 -6.63
N GLN A 102 -3.45 -13.80 -6.02
CA GLN A 102 -3.82 -14.19 -4.66
C GLN A 102 -3.34 -13.17 -3.62
N GLY A 103 -2.13 -12.64 -3.76
CA GLY A 103 -1.55 -11.64 -2.87
C GLY A 103 -2.40 -10.37 -2.80
N ILE A 104 -2.88 -9.87 -3.95
CA ILE A 104 -3.78 -8.70 -3.98
C ILE A 104 -5.11 -8.98 -3.28
N GLN A 105 -5.68 -10.18 -3.45
CA GLN A 105 -6.91 -10.58 -2.76
C GLN A 105 -6.71 -10.70 -1.24
N LEU A 106 -5.55 -11.22 -0.80
CA LEU A 106 -5.18 -11.29 0.62
C LEU A 106 -4.98 -9.90 1.21
N ALA A 107 -4.35 -8.98 0.46
CA ALA A 107 -4.15 -7.61 0.92
C ALA A 107 -5.44 -6.87 1.22
N GLN A 108 -6.55 -7.23 0.55
CA GLN A 108 -7.89 -6.68 0.78
C GLN A 108 -8.78 -7.59 1.64
N SER A 109 -8.25 -8.65 2.25
CA SER A 109 -8.98 -9.42 3.25
C SER A 109 -9.14 -8.61 4.54
N ARG A 110 -10.27 -8.78 5.24
CA ARG A 110 -10.59 -8.04 6.46
C ARG A 110 -10.10 -8.82 7.67
N TYR A 111 -9.01 -8.37 8.29
CA TYR A 111 -8.38 -9.03 9.44
C TYR A 111 -8.85 -8.45 10.78
N TRP A 112 -8.97 -7.12 10.84
CA TRP A 112 -9.35 -6.39 12.04
C TRP A 112 -10.42 -5.37 11.71
N GLN A 113 -11.35 -5.16 12.63
CA GLN A 113 -12.34 -4.09 12.55
C GLN A 113 -12.11 -3.05 13.64
N THR A 114 -12.19 -1.78 13.28
CA THR A 114 -12.26 -0.65 14.22
C THR A 114 -13.27 0.37 13.73
N GLY A 115 -14.33 0.60 14.52
CA GLY A 115 -15.53 1.29 14.01
C GLY A 115 -16.06 0.63 12.72
N ASP A 116 -16.22 1.44 11.69
CA ASP A 116 -16.69 1.00 10.35
C ASP A 116 -15.55 0.58 9.41
N MET A 117 -14.29 0.73 9.85
CA MET A 117 -13.10 0.43 9.04
C MET A 117 -12.60 -0.99 9.29
N TYR A 118 -12.14 -1.62 8.22
CA TYR A 118 -11.49 -2.91 8.18
C TYR A 118 -10.03 -2.79 7.74
N GLN A 119 -9.11 -3.33 8.53
CA GLN A 119 -7.69 -3.35 8.21
C GLN A 119 -7.35 -4.57 7.35
N GLY A 120 -6.79 -4.30 6.17
CA GLY A 120 -6.11 -5.25 5.29
C GLY A 120 -4.58 -5.25 5.47
N LEU A 121 -3.85 -5.80 4.50
CA LEU A 121 -2.38 -5.68 4.45
C LEU A 121 -2.04 -4.41 3.66
N GLY A 122 -1.77 -3.32 4.38
CA GLY A 122 -1.58 -2.00 3.78
C GLY A 122 -2.90 -1.28 3.50
N TRP A 123 -3.80 -1.91 2.76
CA TRP A 123 -5.13 -1.37 2.46
C TRP A 123 -6.03 -1.23 3.69
N GLU A 124 -6.87 -0.20 3.69
CA GLU A 124 -7.99 0.02 4.60
C GLU A 124 -9.29 -0.02 3.80
N MET A 125 -10.33 -0.60 4.38
CA MET A 125 -11.60 -0.83 3.69
C MET A 125 -12.80 -0.41 4.53
N LEU A 126 -13.84 0.10 3.88
CA LEU A 126 -15.18 0.30 4.46
C LEU A 126 -16.21 -0.37 3.55
N ASP A 127 -17.34 -0.79 4.11
CA ASP A 127 -18.47 -1.24 3.29
C ASP A 127 -18.99 -0.11 2.40
N TRP A 128 -19.36 -0.43 1.16
CA TRP A 128 -19.99 0.51 0.23
C TRP A 128 -21.51 0.28 0.17
N PRO A 129 -22.35 1.34 0.22
CA PRO A 129 -22.00 2.77 0.25
C PRO A 129 -21.47 3.23 1.61
N VAL A 130 -20.46 4.11 1.55
CA VAL A 130 -19.80 4.66 2.74
C VAL A 130 -20.49 5.95 3.20
N ASN A 131 -20.48 6.22 4.50
CA ASN A 131 -20.77 7.56 5.01
C ASN A 131 -19.59 8.49 4.70
N PRO A 132 -19.74 9.52 3.84
CA PRO A 132 -18.64 10.40 3.45
C PRO A 132 -18.03 11.15 4.65
N ASP A 133 -18.83 11.49 5.67
CA ASP A 133 -18.31 12.18 6.85
C ASP A 133 -17.37 11.28 7.67
N SER A 134 -17.59 9.96 7.64
CA SER A 134 -16.75 9.00 8.36
C SER A 134 -15.34 8.93 7.76
N ILE A 135 -15.23 8.88 6.43
CA ILE A 135 -13.93 8.84 5.75
C ILE A 135 -13.20 10.19 5.81
N ILE A 136 -13.93 11.32 5.67
CA ILE A 136 -13.33 12.65 5.73
C ILE A 136 -12.74 12.89 7.13
N ASN A 137 -13.54 12.66 8.17
CA ASN A 137 -13.09 12.88 9.55
C ASN A 137 -12.04 11.85 9.98
N GLY A 138 -12.21 10.58 9.58
CA GLY A 138 -11.29 9.49 9.91
C GLY A 138 -9.89 9.63 9.31
N SER A 139 -9.75 10.31 8.17
CA SER A 139 -8.45 10.54 7.51
C SER A 139 -7.56 11.58 8.22
N GLY A 140 -8.12 12.38 9.12
CA GLY A 140 -7.35 13.33 9.91
C GLY A 140 -6.38 12.64 10.87
N ASN A 141 -5.11 13.07 10.91
CA ASN A 141 -4.05 12.45 11.72
C ASN A 141 -4.43 12.22 13.21
N LYS A 142 -5.29 13.07 13.79
CA LYS A 142 -5.77 12.88 15.18
C LYS A 142 -6.51 11.55 15.38
N ILE A 143 -7.21 11.08 14.35
CA ILE A 143 -7.92 9.80 14.36
C ILE A 143 -7.02 8.71 13.77
N ALA A 144 -6.45 8.93 12.58
CA ALA A 144 -5.65 7.91 11.88
C ALA A 144 -4.41 7.43 12.67
N LEU A 145 -3.78 8.32 13.45
CA LEU A 145 -2.58 8.00 14.24
C LEU A 145 -2.87 7.65 15.71
N ALA A 146 -4.14 7.67 16.13
CA ALA A 146 -4.50 7.27 17.48
C ALA A 146 -4.52 5.74 17.64
N ALA A 147 -4.37 5.29 18.89
CA ALA A 147 -4.64 3.91 19.22
C ALA A 147 -6.15 3.69 19.34
N HIS A 148 -6.67 2.69 18.62
CA HIS A 148 -8.07 2.29 18.66
C HIS A 148 -8.19 0.83 19.08
N PRO A 149 -9.25 0.45 19.82
CA PRO A 149 -9.56 -0.95 20.03
C PRO A 149 -9.91 -1.63 18.69
N VAL A 150 -9.50 -2.88 18.55
CA VAL A 150 -9.76 -3.69 17.36
C VAL A 150 -10.50 -4.97 17.71
N LYS A 151 -11.42 -5.38 16.85
CA LYS A 151 -12.06 -6.69 16.89
C LYS A 151 -11.43 -7.60 15.83
N ALA A 152 -10.93 -8.76 16.23
CA ALA A 152 -10.44 -9.77 15.30
C ALA A 152 -11.59 -10.33 14.46
N ILE A 153 -11.33 -10.58 13.18
CA ILE A 153 -12.24 -11.28 12.27
C ILE A 153 -11.66 -12.67 12.03
N THR A 154 -12.30 -13.71 12.56
CA THR A 154 -11.76 -15.07 12.59
C THR A 154 -12.78 -16.09 12.04
N PRO A 155 -12.55 -16.68 10.85
CA PRO A 155 -11.45 -16.42 9.93
C PRO A 155 -11.57 -15.03 9.27
N PRO A 156 -10.46 -14.44 8.75
CA PRO A 156 -10.50 -13.18 8.02
C PRO A 156 -11.51 -13.25 6.88
N THR A 157 -12.31 -12.20 6.70
CA THR A 157 -13.27 -12.14 5.59
C THR A 157 -12.50 -11.91 4.29
N PRO A 158 -12.70 -12.72 3.23
CA PRO A 158 -12.09 -12.47 1.93
C PRO A 158 -12.47 -11.10 1.37
N ALA A 159 -11.75 -10.63 0.34
CA ALA A 159 -12.03 -9.35 -0.32
C ALA A 159 -13.51 -9.26 -0.75
N VAL A 160 -14.18 -8.19 -0.31
CA VAL A 160 -15.60 -7.92 -0.59
C VAL A 160 -15.71 -6.90 -1.71
N ARG A 161 -16.39 -7.25 -2.81
CA ARG A 161 -16.49 -6.40 -4.01
C ARG A 161 -17.15 -5.04 -3.75
N ALA A 162 -18.14 -4.99 -2.86
CA ALA A 162 -18.81 -3.75 -2.45
C ALA A 162 -18.07 -3.08 -1.29
N SER A 163 -16.81 -2.70 -1.51
CA SER A 163 -16.00 -1.98 -0.52
C SER A 163 -15.45 -0.69 -1.11
N TRP A 164 -15.39 0.36 -0.29
CA TRP A 164 -14.47 1.47 -0.50
C TRP A 164 -13.08 1.03 -0.02
N VAL A 165 -12.08 1.03 -0.89
CA VAL A 165 -10.70 0.60 -0.60
C VAL A 165 -9.77 1.80 -0.74
N HIS A 166 -9.00 2.12 0.31
CA HIS A 166 -8.11 3.29 0.33
C HIS A 166 -6.85 3.05 1.17
N LYS A 167 -5.86 3.93 1.00
CA LYS A 167 -4.72 4.10 1.89
C LYS A 167 -4.18 5.52 1.78
#